data_AF-T0KLR0-F1
#
_entry.id   AF-T0KLR0-F1
#
_cell.length_a   1.000
_cell.length_b   1.000
_cell.length_c   1.000
_cell.angle_alpha   90.00
_cell.angle_beta   90.00
_cell.angle_gamma   90.00
#
_symmetry.space_group_name_H-M   'P 1'
#
loop_
_entity.id
_entity.type
_entity.pdbx_description
1 polymer ?
#
loop_
_entity_poly.entity_id
_entity_poly.type
_entity_poly.pdbx_seq_one_letter_code
_entity_poly.pdbx_strand_id
1 'polypeptide(L)'
;MAGDYFNLSQPGMVGGFVVVYGVFLALGEFGPGNNIGLLAAKTCATGIRGKYYGIAAAIGKIGAFVGTWVFPYIQAAAGDNAVATAQYPFWVSSSLCVLSAALALFCLPHIGQDTIALEDARFRAYLEANGYDTRQLGLKKGESVENAHDSDIPSEGVAVKGEKTVA
;
A
#
# COMPACT_ATOMS: atom_id res chain seq x y z
N MET A 1 10.70 8.86 23.17
CA MET A 1 11.74 7.81 23.11
C MET A 1 13.15 8.38 22.88
N ALA A 2 13.34 9.31 21.95
CA ALA A 2 14.66 9.94 21.73
C ALA A 2 15.17 10.78 22.92
N GLY A 3 14.30 11.49 23.63
CA GLY A 3 14.68 12.42 24.72
C GLY A 3 15.16 11.80 26.03
N ASP A 4 14.91 10.50 26.27
CA ASP A 4 15.31 9.81 27.51
C ASP A 4 15.95 8.43 27.23
N TYR A 5 16.64 8.34 26.10
CA TYR A 5 17.28 7.10 25.64
C TYR A 5 18.34 6.59 26.64
N PHE A 6 18.97 7.51 27.38
CA PHE A 6 20.00 7.20 28.38
C PHE A 6 19.48 6.39 29.56
N ASN A 7 18.27 6.70 30.05
CA ASN A 7 17.63 5.91 31.10
C ASN A 7 17.06 4.61 30.52
N LEU A 8 16.29 4.68 29.42
CA LEU A 8 15.63 3.49 28.85
C LEU A 8 16.55 2.41 28.29
N SER A 9 17.82 2.74 27.96
CA SER A 9 18.81 1.76 27.47
C SER A 9 19.45 0.92 28.59
N GLN A 10 19.10 1.15 29.86
CA GLN A 10 19.67 0.37 30.98
C GLN A 10 19.05 -1.03 31.07
N PRO A 11 19.84 -2.09 31.34
CA PRO A 11 19.36 -3.48 31.42
C PRO A 11 18.20 -3.72 32.40
N GLY A 12 18.02 -2.85 33.40
CA GLY A 12 16.96 -2.94 34.41
C GLY A 12 15.59 -2.38 33.99
N MET A 13 15.48 -1.65 32.88
CA MET A 13 14.24 -0.98 32.45
C MET A 13 13.67 -1.48 31.12
N VAL A 14 14.07 -2.69 30.72
CA VAL A 14 13.63 -3.35 29.48
C VAL A 14 12.11 -3.47 29.40
N GLY A 15 11.43 -3.76 30.52
CA GLY A 15 9.96 -3.83 30.56
C GLY A 15 9.27 -2.52 30.20
N GLY A 16 9.75 -1.39 30.74
CA GLY A 16 9.23 -0.07 30.41
C GLY A 16 9.53 0.33 28.96
N PHE A 17 10.72 -0.01 28.47
CA PHE A 17 11.08 0.16 27.06
C PHE A 17 10.15 -0.62 26.13
N VAL A 18 9.91 -1.90 26.41
CA VAL A 18 9.04 -2.75 25.57
C VAL A 18 7.62 -2.22 25.51
N VAL A 19 7.04 -1.75 26.63
CA VAL A 19 5.67 -1.20 26.63
C VAL A 19 5.59 0.09 25.82
N VAL A 20 6.51 1.04 26.06
CA VAL A 20 6.51 2.33 25.33
C VAL A 20 6.81 2.11 23.86
N TYR A 21 7.73 1.21 23.52
CA TYR A 21 8.04 0.83 22.15
C TYR A 21 6.89 0.10 21.47
N GLY A 22 6.24 -0.82 22.16
CA GLY A 22 5.06 -1.54 21.65
C GLY A 22 3.90 -0.60 21.35
N VAL A 23 3.59 0.34 22.25
CA VAL A 23 2.55 1.36 22.01
C VAL A 23 2.93 2.26 20.84
N PHE A 24 4.18 2.71 20.76
CA PHE A 24 4.67 3.51 19.64
C PHE A 24 4.56 2.77 18.30
N LEU A 25 4.95 1.51 18.23
CA LEU A 25 4.79 0.69 17.02
C LEU A 25 3.33 0.47 16.67
N ALA A 26 2.48 0.15 17.64
CA ALA A 26 1.05 -0.08 17.40
C ALA A 26 0.39 1.17 16.80
N LEU A 27 0.72 2.36 17.30
CA LEU A 27 0.23 3.62 16.74
C LEU A 27 0.80 3.92 15.35
N GLY A 28 2.05 3.54 15.09
CA GLY A 28 2.67 3.65 13.77
C GLY A 28 2.00 2.75 12.71
N GLU A 29 1.74 1.49 13.06
CA GLU A 29 1.10 0.49 12.19
C GLU A 29 -0.41 0.73 12.01
N PHE A 30 -1.08 1.34 12.98
CA PHE A 30 -2.45 1.82 12.83
C PHE A 30 -2.54 3.07 11.92
N GLY A 31 -1.40 3.70 11.63
CA GLY A 31 -1.32 4.96 10.91
C GLY A 31 -1.57 4.88 9.40
N PRO A 32 -1.40 6.02 8.70
CA PRO A 32 -1.63 6.14 7.26
C PRO A 32 -0.73 5.22 6.42
N GLY A 33 0.46 4.87 6.93
CA GLY A 33 1.45 4.06 6.23
C GLY A 33 0.95 2.66 5.85
N ASN A 34 0.32 1.96 6.79
CA ASN A 34 -0.24 0.63 6.52
C ASN A 34 -1.49 0.70 5.62
N ASN A 35 -2.21 1.83 5.68
CA ASN A 35 -3.39 2.08 4.86
C ASN A 35 -3.06 2.63 3.45
N ILE A 36 -1.78 2.85 3.11
CA ILE A 36 -1.37 3.47 1.85
C ILE A 36 -1.77 2.62 0.63
N GLY A 37 -1.75 1.29 0.78
CA GLY A 37 -2.20 0.38 -0.28
C GLY A 37 -3.71 0.46 -0.50
N LEU A 38 -4.48 0.57 0.58
CA LEU A 38 -5.93 0.76 0.51
C LEU A 38 -6.27 2.10 -0.15
N LEU A 39 -5.53 3.14 0.20
CA LEU A 39 -5.63 4.47 -0.40
C LEU A 39 -5.32 4.41 -1.90
N ALA A 40 -4.23 3.76 -2.29
CA ALA A 40 -3.87 3.62 -3.69
C ALA A 40 -4.93 2.85 -4.48
N ALA A 41 -5.55 1.82 -3.89
CA ALA A 41 -6.60 1.05 -4.55
C ALA A 41 -7.93 1.82 -4.66
N LYS A 42 -8.28 2.67 -3.70
CA LYS A 42 -9.57 3.39 -3.68
C LYS A 42 -9.57 4.74 -4.42
N THR A 43 -8.40 5.31 -4.68
CA THR A 43 -8.24 6.62 -5.35
C THR A 43 -8.17 6.53 -6.88
N CYS A 44 -8.23 5.33 -7.46
CA CYS A 44 -8.10 5.13 -8.90
C CYS A 44 -9.27 4.33 -9.49
N ALA A 45 -9.53 4.58 -10.77
CA ALA A 45 -10.49 3.82 -11.55
C ALA A 45 -10.08 2.34 -11.67
N THR A 46 -11.08 1.46 -11.65
CA THR A 46 -10.95 0.00 -11.62
C THR A 46 -10.07 -0.53 -12.76
N GLY A 47 -10.22 0.02 -13.96
CA GLY A 47 -9.49 -0.42 -15.16
C GLY A 47 -7.97 -0.13 -15.16
N ILE A 48 -7.49 0.81 -14.35
CA ILE A 48 -6.07 1.21 -14.31
C ILE A 48 -5.38 0.96 -12.97
N ARG A 49 -6.13 0.43 -11.99
CA ARG A 49 -5.69 0.24 -10.61
C ARG A 49 -4.35 -0.47 -10.49
N GLY A 50 -4.13 -1.52 -11.28
CA GLY A 50 -2.88 -2.27 -11.26
C GLY A 50 -1.65 -1.44 -11.66
N LYS A 51 -1.79 -0.59 -12.70
CA LYS A 51 -0.70 0.30 -13.14
C LYS A 51 -0.43 1.42 -12.12
N TYR A 52 -1.49 2.03 -11.60
CA TYR A 52 -1.40 3.07 -10.58
C TYR A 52 -0.70 2.55 -9.32
N TYR A 53 -1.13 1.38 -8.83
CA TYR A 53 -0.51 0.71 -7.68
C TYR A 53 0.95 0.35 -7.96
N GLY A 54 1.27 -0.13 -9.16
CA GLY A 54 2.63 -0.46 -9.57
C GLY A 54 3.57 0.74 -9.53
N ILE A 55 3.14 1.90 -10.02
CA ILE A 55 3.93 3.13 -9.97
C ILE A 55 4.11 3.60 -8.53
N ALA A 56 3.04 3.61 -7.73
CA ALA A 56 3.12 3.97 -6.32
C ALA A 56 4.10 3.06 -5.55
N ALA A 57 4.06 1.75 -5.80
CA ALA A 57 4.99 0.79 -5.20
C ALA A 57 6.44 1.01 -5.67
N ALA A 58 6.66 1.38 -6.93
CA ALA A 58 7.99 1.68 -7.45
C ALA A 58 8.60 2.91 -6.76
N ILE A 59 7.84 3.98 -6.57
CA ILE A 59 8.28 5.19 -5.84
C ILE A 59 8.61 4.83 -4.39
N GLY A 60 7.76 4.02 -3.74
CA GLY A 60 8.02 3.52 -2.38
C GLY A 60 9.34 2.76 -2.27
N LYS A 61 9.64 1.88 -3.24
CA LYS A 61 10.92 1.16 -3.29
C LYS A 61 12.10 2.10 -3.48
N ILE A 62 12.00 3.10 -4.36
CA ILE A 62 13.06 4.10 -4.56
C ILE A 62 13.35 4.83 -3.25
N GLY A 63 12.31 5.28 -2.53
CA GLY A 63 12.47 5.91 -1.22
C GLY A 63 13.18 5.01 -0.20
N ALA A 64 12.85 3.72 -0.15
CA ALA A 64 13.51 2.76 0.73
C ALA A 64 15.00 2.57 0.40
N PHE A 65 15.35 2.54 -0.90
CA PHE A 65 16.75 2.50 -1.32
C PHE A 65 17.49 3.76 -0.89
N VAL A 66 16.96 4.95 -1.18
CA VAL A 66 17.59 6.23 -0.80
C VAL A 66 17.79 6.29 0.71
N GLY A 67 16.80 5.89 1.50
CA GLY A 67 16.92 5.79 2.95
C GLY A 67 18.12 4.94 3.37
N THR A 68 18.23 3.72 2.85
CA THR A 68 19.34 2.79 3.16
C THR A 68 20.71 3.41 2.93
N TRP A 69 20.88 4.23 1.90
CA TRP A 69 22.15 4.92 1.64
C TRP A 69 22.38 6.12 2.55
N VAL A 70 21.34 6.87 2.91
CA VAL A 70 21.45 8.13 3.66
C VAL A 70 21.59 7.91 5.17
N PHE A 71 20.94 6.89 5.74
CA PHE A 71 20.99 6.61 7.19
C PHE A 71 22.42 6.37 7.74
N PRO A 72 23.31 5.64 7.06
CA PRO A 72 24.71 5.51 7.48
C PRO A 72 25.45 6.84 7.56
N TYR A 73 25.23 7.75 6.61
CA TYR A 73 25.85 9.09 6.64
C TYR A 73 25.31 9.95 7.77
N ILE A 74 24.00 9.85 8.07
CA ILE A 74 23.38 10.54 9.22
C ILE A 74 23.98 10.03 10.53
N GLN A 75 24.19 8.73 10.66
CA GLN A 75 24.82 8.13 11.84
C GLN A 75 26.28 8.54 11.97
N ALA A 76 27.03 8.57 10.86
CA ALA A 76 28.42 9.02 10.85
C ALA A 76 28.57 10.51 11.23
N ALA A 77 27.58 11.34 10.92
CA ALA A 77 27.57 12.76 11.31
C ALA A 77 27.41 12.98 12.82
N ALA A 78 27.04 11.96 13.60
CA ALA A 78 26.92 12.05 15.06
C ALA A 78 28.25 11.92 15.82
N GLY A 79 29.34 11.52 15.14
CA GLY A 79 30.67 11.36 15.73
C GLY A 79 30.76 10.22 16.77
N ASP A 80 31.64 10.37 17.76
CA ASP A 80 31.94 9.34 18.78
C ASP A 80 30.87 9.22 19.89
N ASN A 81 29.82 10.04 19.85
CA ASN A 81 28.77 10.03 20.85
C ASN A 81 27.74 8.94 20.55
N ALA A 82 27.91 7.76 21.16
CA ALA A 82 27.03 6.60 20.97
C ALA A 82 25.53 6.89 21.16
N VAL A 83 25.18 7.83 22.05
CA VAL A 83 23.79 8.26 22.27
C VAL A 83 23.27 9.11 21.10
N ALA A 84 24.10 10.01 20.56
CA ALA A 84 23.73 10.87 19.44
C ALA A 84 23.57 10.07 18.13
N THR A 85 24.41 9.04 17.92
CA THR A 85 24.33 8.13 16.77
C THR A 85 22.99 7.40 16.70
N ALA A 86 22.43 7.02 17.84
CA ALA A 86 21.10 6.41 17.91
C ALA A 86 19.98 7.46 17.75
N GLN A 87 20.12 8.66 18.32
CA GLN A 87 19.08 9.69 18.29
C GLN A 87 18.88 10.34 16.91
N TYR A 88 19.96 10.56 16.14
CA TYR A 88 19.88 11.28 14.87
C TYR A 88 18.95 10.61 13.84
N PRO A 89 19.00 9.27 13.64
CA PRO A 89 18.01 8.54 12.86
C PRO A 89 16.57 8.73 13.33
N PHE A 90 16.33 8.77 14.65
CA PHE A 90 14.99 8.98 15.20
C PHE A 90 14.47 10.40 14.94
N TRP A 91 15.33 11.42 14.96
CA TRP A 91 14.93 12.78 14.63
C TRP A 91 14.57 12.92 13.15
N VAL A 92 15.35 12.32 12.27
CA VAL A 92 15.08 12.33 10.83
C VAL A 92 13.81 11.53 10.51
N SER A 93 13.60 10.36 11.11
CA SER A 93 12.37 9.60 10.90
C SER A 93 11.14 10.33 11.44
N SER A 94 11.27 11.02 12.57
CA SER A 94 10.18 11.83 13.15
C SER A 94 9.81 13.01 12.25
N SER A 95 10.78 13.71 11.66
CA SER A 95 10.49 14.83 10.74
C SER A 95 9.83 14.35 9.45
N LEU A 96 10.28 13.21 8.89
CA LEU A 96 9.62 12.57 7.75
C LEU A 96 8.20 12.11 8.09
N CYS A 97 7.95 11.63 9.32
CA CYS A 97 6.62 11.25 9.78
C CYS A 97 5.68 12.45 9.84
N VAL A 98 6.13 13.57 10.40
CA VAL A 98 5.36 14.83 10.44
C VAL A 98 5.07 15.35 9.03
N LEU A 99 6.05 15.31 8.13
CA LEU A 99 5.85 15.67 6.73
C LEU A 99 4.81 14.77 6.06
N SER A 100 4.88 13.46 6.29
CA SER A 100 3.90 12.49 5.78
C SER A 100 2.50 12.77 6.30
N ALA A 101 2.36 13.10 7.60
CA ALA A 101 1.08 13.49 8.18
C ALA A 101 0.54 14.78 7.55
N ALA A 102 1.39 15.79 7.31
CA ALA A 102 0.99 17.01 6.63
C ALA A 102 0.50 16.72 5.19
N LEU A 103 1.22 15.89 4.43
CA LEU A 103 0.78 15.48 3.10
C LEU A 103 -0.54 14.72 3.14
N ALA A 104 -0.74 13.83 4.11
CA ALA A 104 -2.00 13.11 4.28
C ALA A 104 -3.16 14.04 4.65
N LEU A 105 -2.92 15.10 5.43
CA LEU A 105 -3.97 16.05 5.84
C LEU A 105 -4.32 17.08 4.76
N PHE A 106 -3.33 17.56 3.99
CA PHE A 106 -3.53 18.64 3.02
C PHE A 106 -3.67 18.17 1.57
N CYS A 107 -2.98 17.11 1.17
CA CYS A 107 -2.93 16.67 -0.22
C CYS A 107 -3.88 15.51 -0.53
N LEU A 108 -4.44 14.86 0.49
CA LEU A 108 -5.31 13.71 0.27
C LEU A 108 -6.77 14.18 0.09
N PRO A 109 -7.40 13.91 -1.07
CA PRO A 109 -8.81 14.21 -1.28
C PRO A 109 -9.69 13.32 -0.41
N HIS A 110 -10.90 13.79 -0.11
CA HIS A 110 -11.87 13.00 0.66
C HIS A 110 -12.22 11.72 -0.11
N ILE A 111 -11.93 10.56 0.50
CA ILE A 111 -12.24 9.24 -0.05
C ILE A 111 -13.43 8.68 0.72
N GLY A 112 -14.61 8.73 0.09
CA GLY A 112 -15.84 8.12 0.57
C GLY A 112 -16.05 6.73 -0.03
N GLN A 113 -17.21 6.14 0.25
CA GLN A 113 -17.60 4.87 -0.36
C GLN A 113 -17.89 5.00 -1.87
N ASP A 114 -18.41 6.16 -2.30
CA ASP A 114 -18.79 6.40 -3.70
C ASP A 114 -17.62 6.84 -4.60
N THR A 115 -16.43 7.06 -4.03
CA THR A 115 -15.26 7.58 -4.77
C THR A 115 -14.88 6.69 -5.96
N ILE A 116 -14.96 5.36 -5.81
CA ILE A 116 -14.63 4.43 -6.90
C ILE A 116 -15.62 4.57 -8.06
N ALA A 117 -16.93 4.65 -7.75
CA ALA A 117 -17.95 4.79 -8.78
C ALA A 117 -17.85 6.12 -9.54
N LEU A 118 -17.53 7.21 -8.82
CA LEU A 118 -17.28 8.53 -9.40
C LEU A 118 -16.03 8.54 -10.28
N GLU A 119 -14.91 7.97 -9.82
CA GLU A 119 -13.68 7.90 -10.61
C GLU A 119 -13.85 6.99 -11.83
N ASP A 120 -14.59 5.88 -11.73
CA ASP A 120 -14.92 5.03 -12.87
C ASP A 120 -15.79 5.78 -13.90
N ALA A 121 -16.77 6.56 -13.45
CA ALA A 121 -17.59 7.38 -14.34
C ALA A 121 -16.77 8.49 -15.02
N ARG A 122 -15.90 9.18 -14.28
CA ARG A 122 -15.01 10.21 -14.83
C ARG A 122 -14.03 9.61 -15.84
N PHE A 123 -13.50 8.44 -15.55
CA PHE A 123 -12.58 7.74 -16.45
C PHE A 123 -13.26 7.31 -17.74
N ARG A 124 -14.50 6.81 -17.67
CA ARG A 124 -15.31 6.49 -18.87
C ARG A 124 -15.58 7.72 -19.72
N ALA A 125 -16.01 8.83 -19.11
CA ALA A 125 -16.23 10.09 -19.82
C ALA A 125 -14.95 10.61 -20.49
N TYR A 126 -13.79 10.48 -19.83
CA TYR A 126 -12.49 10.82 -20.40
C TYR A 126 -12.16 9.96 -21.62
N LEU A 127 -12.43 8.65 -21.56
CA LEU A 127 -12.18 7.74 -22.68
C LEU A 127 -13.09 8.04 -23.88
N GLU A 128 -14.38 8.28 -23.64
CA GLU A 128 -15.35 8.65 -24.69
C GLU A 128 -14.97 9.97 -25.38
N ALA A 129 -14.55 10.98 -24.60
CA ALA A 129 -14.08 12.26 -25.13
C ALA A 129 -12.81 12.12 -26.00
N ASN A 130 -11.98 11.11 -25.74
CA ASN A 130 -10.81 10.79 -26.55
C ASN A 130 -11.10 9.76 -27.65
N GLY A 131 -12.38 9.47 -27.93
CA GLY A 131 -12.82 8.59 -29.02
C GLY A 131 -12.69 7.10 -28.75
N TYR A 132 -12.56 6.69 -27.48
CA TYR A 132 -12.48 5.28 -27.08
C TYR A 132 -13.86 4.76 -26.68
N ASP A 133 -14.29 3.63 -27.26
CA ASP A 133 -15.58 3.01 -26.96
C ASP A 133 -15.54 2.29 -25.59
N THR A 134 -16.26 2.85 -24.61
CA THR A 134 -16.34 2.32 -23.24
C THR A 134 -17.06 0.98 -23.15
N ARG A 135 -17.75 0.53 -24.20
CA ARG A 135 -18.33 -0.82 -24.29
C ARG A 135 -17.28 -1.93 -24.37
N GLN A 136 -16.04 -1.59 -24.71
CA GLN A 136 -14.91 -2.52 -24.76
C GLN A 136 -14.15 -2.62 -23.42
N LEU A 137 -14.51 -1.83 -22.40
CA LEU A 137 -13.85 -1.88 -21.10
C LEU A 137 -14.09 -3.24 -20.42
N GLY A 138 -13.03 -4.03 -20.28
CA GLY A 138 -13.07 -5.36 -19.65
C GLY A 138 -13.04 -6.53 -20.64
N LEU A 139 -13.14 -6.27 -21.95
CA LEU A 139 -13.01 -7.29 -23.00
C LEU A 139 -11.56 -7.35 -23.50
N LYS A 140 -11.03 -8.53 -23.83
CA LYS A 140 -9.71 -8.64 -24.48
C LYS A 140 -9.80 -8.04 -25.89
N LYS A 141 -8.67 -7.59 -26.44
CA LYS A 141 -8.60 -7.06 -27.82
C LYS A 141 -9.15 -8.12 -28.81
N GLY A 142 -10.35 -7.88 -29.33
CA GLY A 142 -11.05 -8.79 -30.25
C GLY A 142 -12.27 -9.51 -29.67
N GLU A 143 -12.60 -9.33 -28.39
CA GLU A 143 -13.87 -9.81 -27.81
C GLU A 143 -14.98 -8.77 -27.97
N SER A 144 -16.14 -9.23 -28.42
CA SER A 144 -17.43 -8.54 -28.32
C SER A 144 -18.21 -9.11 -27.13
N VAL A 145 -19.17 -8.34 -26.59
CA VAL A 145 -20.05 -8.77 -25.50
C VAL A 145 -20.75 -10.10 -25.83
N GLU A 146 -21.10 -10.32 -27.11
CA GLU A 146 -21.65 -11.58 -27.64
C GLU A 146 -20.74 -12.80 -27.42
N ASN A 147 -19.41 -12.65 -27.55
CA ASN A 147 -18.47 -13.78 -27.46
C ASN A 147 -18.17 -14.20 -26.02
N ALA A 148 -18.34 -13.29 -25.06
CA ALA A 148 -18.09 -13.55 -23.64
C ALA A 148 -19.22 -14.37 -22.97
N HIS A 149 -20.41 -14.43 -23.58
CA HIS A 149 -21.55 -15.16 -23.03
C HIS A 149 -21.55 -16.66 -23.40
N ASP A 150 -20.68 -17.10 -24.31
CA ASP A 150 -20.60 -18.48 -24.79
C ASP A 150 -19.54 -19.33 -24.04
N SER A 151 -18.63 -18.70 -23.28
CA SER A 151 -17.50 -19.39 -22.64
C SER A 151 -17.74 -19.90 -21.21
N ASP A 152 -18.91 -19.64 -20.61
CA ASP A 152 -19.20 -19.93 -19.20
C ASP A 152 -20.29 -21.00 -18.95
N ILE A 153 -20.51 -21.94 -19.89
CA ILE A 153 -21.27 -23.17 -19.60
C ILE A 153 -20.35 -24.40 -19.78
N PRO A 154 -19.79 -24.95 -18.69
CA PRO A 154 -19.17 -26.27 -18.75
C PRO A 154 -20.26 -27.31 -19.03
N SER A 155 -20.26 -27.91 -20.22
CA SER A 155 -21.04 -29.12 -20.49
C SER A 155 -20.35 -30.31 -19.79
N GLU A 156 -20.44 -30.41 -18.46
CA GLU A 156 -20.09 -31.65 -17.77
C GLU A 156 -21.18 -32.70 -18.02
N GLY A 157 -20.88 -33.60 -18.96
CA GLY A 157 -21.58 -34.87 -19.08
C GLY A 157 -21.38 -35.69 -17.80
N VAL A 158 -22.46 -35.90 -17.06
CA VAL A 158 -22.50 -36.79 -15.90
C VAL A 158 -22.25 -38.23 -16.36
N ALA A 159 -21.01 -38.71 -16.22
CA ALA A 159 -20.66 -40.11 -16.37
C ALA A 159 -20.85 -40.82 -15.02
N VAL A 160 -21.99 -41.51 -14.86
CA VAL A 160 -22.28 -42.38 -13.72
C VAL A 160 -21.31 -43.58 -13.77
N LYS A 161 -20.34 -43.61 -12.86
CA LYS A 161 -19.39 -44.71 -12.72
C LYS A 161 -20.07 -45.88 -11.97
N GLY A 162 -20.50 -46.88 -12.74
CA GLY A 162 -21.08 -48.12 -12.23
C GLY A 162 -20.15 -48.87 -11.29
N GLU A 163 -20.69 -49.21 -10.12
CA GLU A 163 -20.13 -50.12 -9.14
C GLU A 163 -20.08 -51.54 -9.74
N LYS A 164 -18.89 -52.15 -9.77
CA LYS A 164 -18.68 -53.51 -10.26
C LYS A 164 -18.87 -54.49 -9.10
N THR A 165 -19.95 -55.25 -9.15
CA THR A 165 -20.15 -56.50 -8.40
C THR A 165 -19.42 -57.64 -9.10
N VAL A 166 -18.41 -58.24 -8.44
CA VAL A 166 -17.82 -59.56 -8.73
C VAL A 166 -17.17 -60.00 -7.40
N ALA A 167 -17.45 -61.13 -6.75
CA ALA A 167 -18.15 -62.37 -7.07
C ALA A 167 -18.85 -62.90 -5.80
#